data_AF-A0A0S9KCQ4-F1
#
_entry.id   AF-A0A0S9KCQ4-F1
#
_cell.length_a   1.000
_cell.length_b   1.000
_cell.length_c   1.000
_cell.angle_alpha   90.00
_cell.angle_beta   90.00
_cell.angle_gamma   90.00
#
_symmetry.space_group_name_H-M   'P 1'
#
loop_
_entity.id
_entity.type
_entity.pdbx_description
1 polymer ?
#
loop_
_entity_poly.entity_id
_entity_poly.type
_entity_poly.pdbx_seq_one_letter_code
_entity_poly.pdbx_strand_id
1 'polypeptide(L)'
;MSDEIRDCKEQPCRYFWPGHNLNPIQARMLRESPEQWRDATVIAVEWRTITAEYVNGDGTVAVWHHRDLERVVRPGEPVSIHEDLHVLQVGRQLLNVNVIFGAGPVPDHVVTDRAGGEVFIVDLGDGTGESV
;
A
#
# COMPACT_ATOMS: atom_id res chain seq x y z
N MET A 1 -4.08 -5.43 19.27
CA MET A 1 -5.19 -4.62 18.73
C MET A 1 -5.30 -4.90 17.24
N SER A 2 -5.61 -6.14 16.85
CA SER A 2 -5.06 -6.68 15.58
C SER A 2 -6.09 -7.29 14.60
N ASP A 3 -7.24 -7.80 15.07
CA ASP A 3 -8.17 -8.53 14.20
C ASP A 3 -9.38 -7.71 13.73
N GLU A 4 -9.84 -6.74 14.52
CA GLU A 4 -11.07 -5.99 14.21
C GLU A 4 -10.93 -5.08 12.98
N ILE A 5 -9.73 -4.56 12.70
CA ILE A 5 -9.45 -3.72 11.52
C ILE A 5 -9.52 -4.53 10.22
N ARG A 6 -9.25 -5.85 10.28
CA ARG A 6 -9.21 -6.76 9.12
C ARG A 6 -10.55 -7.43 8.82
N ASP A 7 -11.62 -6.99 9.48
CA ASP A 7 -12.97 -7.53 9.32
C ASP A 7 -13.88 -6.50 8.62
N CYS A 8 -13.61 -6.24 7.34
CA CYS A 8 -14.50 -5.41 6.53
C CYS A 8 -15.75 -6.21 6.11
N LYS A 9 -16.88 -5.90 6.75
CA LYS A 9 -18.20 -6.51 6.48
C LYS A 9 -19.12 -5.64 5.63
N GLU A 10 -18.81 -4.37 5.42
CA GLU A 10 -19.66 -3.45 4.66
C GLU A 10 -19.34 -3.52 3.16
N GLN A 11 -20.38 -3.65 2.33
CA GLN A 11 -20.28 -3.53 0.87
C GLN A 11 -21.34 -2.55 0.35
N PRO A 12 -20.95 -1.39 -0.20
CA PRO A 12 -19.57 -0.92 -0.40
C PRO A 12 -18.90 -0.50 0.92
N CYS A 13 -17.57 -0.69 1.01
CA CYS A 13 -16.79 -0.22 2.15
C CYS A 13 -16.81 1.32 2.23
N ARG A 14 -16.98 1.87 3.44
CA ARG A 14 -17.01 3.33 3.68
C ARG A 14 -15.93 3.84 4.62
N TYR A 15 -15.04 2.95 5.06
CA TYR A 15 -13.97 3.26 6.00
C TYR A 15 -12.70 3.70 5.28
N PHE A 16 -11.92 4.58 5.90
CA PHE A 16 -10.62 5.07 5.39
C PHE A 16 -9.44 4.68 6.28
N TRP A 17 -9.65 3.73 7.18
CA TRP A 17 -8.64 3.21 8.10
C TRP A 17 -7.63 2.38 7.29
N PRO A 18 -6.40 2.15 7.79
CA PRO A 18 -5.45 1.27 7.12
C PRO A 18 -6.10 -0.05 6.68
N GLY A 19 -5.96 -0.39 5.39
CA GLY A 19 -6.58 -1.57 4.79
C GLY A 19 -7.93 -1.33 4.11
N HIS A 20 -8.50 -0.14 4.22
CA HIS A 20 -9.81 0.19 3.64
C HIS A 20 -9.66 1.13 2.43
N ASN A 21 -10.55 2.09 2.24
CA ASN A 21 -10.47 3.03 1.12
C ASN A 21 -9.32 4.01 1.29
N LEU A 22 -8.73 4.45 0.18
CA LEU A 22 -7.71 5.49 0.18
C LEU A 22 -8.37 6.86 0.38
N ASN A 23 -7.82 7.67 1.27
CA ASN A 23 -8.27 9.04 1.50
C ASN A 23 -7.51 10.03 0.59
N PRO A 24 -8.17 11.03 -0.02
CA PRO A 24 -7.50 12.09 -0.79
C PRO A 24 -6.37 12.83 -0.05
N ILE A 25 -6.47 12.98 1.27
CA ILE A 25 -5.42 13.57 2.10
C ILE A 25 -4.19 12.65 2.12
N GLN A 26 -4.37 11.33 2.24
CA GLN A 26 -3.25 10.38 2.14
C GLN A 26 -2.57 10.50 0.78
N ALA A 27 -3.34 10.55 -0.32
CA ALA A 27 -2.80 10.70 -1.66
C ALA A 27 -1.98 12.00 -1.84
N ARG A 28 -2.40 13.10 -1.20
CA ARG A 28 -1.58 14.32 -1.17
C ARG A 28 -0.26 14.11 -0.43
N MET A 29 -0.29 13.48 0.75
CA MET A 29 0.90 13.24 1.56
C MET A 29 1.92 12.36 0.84
N LEU A 30 1.47 11.34 0.08
CA LEU A 30 2.37 10.50 -0.73
C LEU A 30 3.23 11.32 -1.71
N ARG A 31 2.71 12.45 -2.23
CA ARG A 31 3.47 13.33 -3.12
C ARG A 31 4.51 14.16 -2.38
N GLU A 32 4.28 14.39 -1.10
CA GLU A 32 5.13 15.21 -0.22
C GLU A 32 6.26 14.38 0.41
N SER A 33 6.18 13.04 0.36
CA SER A 33 7.18 12.10 0.91
C SER A 33 7.61 11.00 -0.09
N PRO A 34 8.11 11.35 -1.30
CA PRO A 34 8.54 10.38 -2.31
C PRO A 34 9.68 9.47 -1.83
N GLU A 35 10.49 9.93 -0.87
CA GLU A 35 11.62 9.18 -0.31
C GLU A 35 11.20 7.98 0.55
N GLN A 36 9.97 7.96 1.06
CA GLN A 36 9.48 6.98 2.03
C GLN A 36 8.95 5.67 1.41
N TRP A 37 9.05 5.51 0.10
CA TRP A 37 8.67 4.30 -0.61
C TRP A 37 9.79 3.24 -0.57
N ARG A 38 9.41 1.97 -0.36
CA ARG A 38 10.29 0.81 -0.56
C ARG A 38 9.74 -0.08 -1.65
N ASP A 39 10.60 -0.45 -2.60
CA ASP A 39 10.26 -1.42 -3.63
C ASP A 39 10.38 -2.84 -3.08
N ALA A 40 9.42 -3.68 -3.44
CA ALA A 40 9.34 -5.08 -3.04
C ALA A 40 8.86 -5.94 -4.22
N THR A 41 9.15 -7.23 -4.16
CA THR A 41 8.61 -8.23 -5.08
C THR A 41 7.59 -9.09 -4.33
N VAL A 42 6.39 -9.25 -4.89
CA VAL A 42 5.36 -10.07 -4.27
C VAL A 42 5.80 -11.53 -4.27
N ILE A 43 5.79 -12.18 -3.10
CA ILE A 43 6.12 -13.60 -2.95
C ILE A 43 4.88 -14.48 -2.81
N ALA A 44 3.80 -13.93 -2.24
CA ALA A 44 2.54 -14.63 -2.06
C ALA A 44 1.36 -13.65 -2.04
N VAL A 45 0.21 -14.12 -2.53
CA VAL A 45 -1.08 -13.43 -2.43
C VAL A 45 -2.08 -14.45 -1.90
N GLU A 46 -2.74 -14.10 -0.81
CA GLU A 46 -3.70 -14.96 -0.11
C GLU A 46 -4.97 -14.14 0.12
N TRP A 47 -5.88 -14.19 -0.86
CA TRP A 47 -7.13 -13.44 -0.87
C TRP A 47 -6.97 -11.93 -0.64
N ARG A 48 -7.00 -11.50 0.62
CA ARG A 48 -6.93 -10.10 1.06
C ARG A 48 -5.57 -9.68 1.59
N THR A 49 -4.60 -10.60 1.57
CA THR A 49 -3.26 -10.38 2.10
C THR A 49 -2.23 -10.54 1.00
N ILE A 50 -1.25 -9.66 0.96
CA ILE A 50 -0.05 -9.79 0.15
C ILE A 50 1.13 -9.95 1.09
N THR A 51 2.04 -10.85 0.75
CA THR A 51 3.38 -10.90 1.32
C THR A 51 4.39 -10.58 0.21
N ALA A 52 5.31 -9.67 0.49
CA ALA A 52 6.35 -9.23 -0.43
C ALA A 52 7.72 -9.20 0.26
N GLU A 53 8.78 -9.33 -0.52
CA GLU A 53 10.18 -9.22 -0.09
C GLU A 53 10.77 -7.91 -0.61
N TYR A 54 11.37 -7.12 0.27
CA TYR A 54 11.99 -5.85 -0.09
C TYR A 54 13.22 -6.05 -0.99
N VAL A 55 13.30 -5.29 -2.08
CA VAL A 55 14.37 -5.42 -3.09
C VAL A 55 15.75 -5.08 -2.51
N ASN A 56 15.81 -4.21 -1.51
CA ASN A 56 17.04 -3.82 -0.84
C ASN A 56 17.50 -4.81 0.26
N GLY A 57 16.77 -5.90 0.47
CA GLY A 57 17.11 -6.91 1.47
C GLY A 57 16.66 -6.60 2.91
N ASP A 58 15.78 -5.61 3.10
CA ASP A 58 15.23 -5.25 4.43
C ASP A 58 14.26 -6.30 5.02
N GLY A 59 14.13 -7.45 4.37
CA GLY A 59 13.27 -8.56 4.78
C GLY A 59 11.91 -8.53 4.10
N THR A 60 10.91 -9.10 4.79
CA THR A 60 9.56 -9.29 4.24
C THR A 60 8.55 -8.36 4.89
N VAL A 61 7.54 -8.00 4.12
CA VAL A 61 6.38 -7.22 4.55
C VAL A 61 5.11 -7.97 4.20
N ALA A 62 4.14 -7.98 5.11
CA ALA A 62 2.80 -8.46 4.83
C ALA A 62 1.80 -7.34 5.04
N VAL A 63 0.89 -7.20 4.09
CA VAL A 63 -0.12 -6.15 4.09
C VAL A 63 -1.49 -6.73 3.79
N TRP A 64 -2.53 -6.12 4.35
CA TRP A 64 -3.92 -6.51 4.15
C TRP A 64 -4.75 -5.40 3.51
N HIS A 65 -5.68 -5.76 2.64
CA HIS A 65 -6.69 -4.86 2.07
C HIS A 65 -8.07 -5.52 2.10
N HIS A 66 -9.13 -4.74 2.29
CA HIS A 66 -10.50 -5.26 2.35
C HIS A 66 -11.00 -5.88 1.03
N ARG A 67 -10.39 -5.51 -0.10
CA ARG A 67 -10.71 -6.06 -1.43
C ARG A 67 -9.89 -7.32 -1.71
N ASP A 68 -10.41 -8.16 -2.60
CA ASP A 68 -9.69 -9.33 -3.10
C ASP A 68 -8.49 -8.90 -3.96
N LEU A 69 -7.28 -9.21 -3.48
CA LEU A 69 -6.00 -8.84 -4.06
C LEU A 69 -5.51 -9.85 -5.11
N GLU A 70 -6.08 -11.06 -5.17
CA GLU A 70 -5.71 -12.06 -6.20
C GLU A 70 -6.05 -11.59 -7.62
N ARG A 71 -6.94 -10.60 -7.73
CA ARG A 71 -7.34 -9.95 -8.98
C ARG A 71 -6.53 -8.69 -9.30
N VAL A 72 -5.72 -8.22 -8.35
CA VAL A 72 -4.97 -6.96 -8.44
C VAL A 72 -3.51 -7.22 -8.73
N VAL A 73 -2.91 -8.21 -8.08
CA VAL A 73 -1.47 -8.49 -8.16
C VAL A 73 -1.21 -9.99 -8.14
N ARG A 74 -0.08 -10.41 -8.71
CA ARG A 74 0.37 -11.81 -8.70
C ARG A 74 1.76 -11.96 -8.06
N PRO A 75 2.10 -13.15 -7.53
CA PRO A 75 3.47 -13.45 -7.16
C PRO A 75 4.45 -13.19 -8.31
N GLY A 76 5.59 -12.57 -8.00
CA GLY A 76 6.60 -12.12 -8.94
C GLY A 76 6.43 -10.70 -9.46
N GLU A 77 5.27 -10.06 -9.23
CA GLU A 77 5.06 -8.68 -9.65
C GLU A 77 5.76 -7.68 -8.72
N PRO A 78 6.36 -6.61 -9.27
CA PRO A 78 6.95 -5.55 -8.49
C PRO A 78 5.86 -4.66 -7.87
N VAL A 79 6.09 -4.23 -6.64
CA VAL A 79 5.25 -3.29 -5.91
C VAL A 79 6.10 -2.28 -5.17
N SER A 80 5.52 -1.13 -4.86
CA SER A 80 6.13 -0.15 -3.94
C SER A 80 5.25 0.00 -2.70
N ILE A 81 5.86 0.12 -1.53
CA ILE A 81 5.15 0.19 -0.25
C ILE A 81 5.59 1.42 0.52
N HIS A 82 4.62 2.18 1.03
CA HIS A 82 4.82 3.30 1.93
C HIS A 82 4.25 2.94 3.31
N GLU A 83 5.09 2.35 4.18
CA GLU A 83 4.61 1.80 5.47
C GLU A 83 4.03 2.87 6.41
N ASP A 84 4.56 4.10 6.38
CA ASP A 84 4.06 5.19 7.24
C ASP A 84 2.64 5.67 6.85
N LEU A 85 2.41 5.87 5.55
CA LEU A 85 1.12 6.30 5.01
C LEU A 85 0.19 5.13 4.65
N HIS A 86 0.63 3.90 4.89
CA HIS A 86 -0.17 2.69 4.71
C HIS A 86 -0.64 2.49 3.27
N VAL A 87 0.26 2.68 2.30
CA VAL A 87 -0.09 2.58 0.87
C VAL A 87 0.76 1.55 0.15
N LEU A 88 0.10 0.73 -0.66
CA LEU A 88 0.69 -0.17 -1.63
C LEU A 88 0.43 0.37 -3.03
N GLN A 89 1.47 0.43 -3.86
CA GLN A 89 1.37 0.70 -5.28
C GLN A 89 1.64 -0.57 -6.08
N VAL A 90 0.68 -0.92 -6.95
CA VAL A 90 0.78 -2.03 -7.92
C VAL A 90 0.64 -1.44 -9.32
N GLY A 91 1.76 -1.35 -10.05
CA GLY A 91 1.79 -0.58 -11.29
C GLY A 91 1.37 0.87 -11.05
N ARG A 92 0.21 1.27 -11.58
CA ARG A 92 -0.41 2.59 -11.36
C ARG A 92 -1.44 2.60 -10.25
N GLN A 93 -1.92 1.46 -9.79
CA GLN A 93 -2.98 1.41 -8.79
C GLN A 93 -2.43 1.64 -7.39
N LEU A 94 -3.13 2.44 -6.60
CA LEU A 94 -2.85 2.68 -5.18
C LEU A 94 -3.94 2.06 -4.30
N LEU A 95 -3.50 1.35 -3.27
CA LEU A 95 -4.35 0.72 -2.28
C LEU A 95 -3.95 1.17 -0.88
N ASN A 96 -4.92 1.58 -0.06
CA ASN A 96 -4.70 1.76 1.37
C ASN A 96 -4.68 0.39 2.05
N VAL A 97 -3.58 0.07 2.72
CA VAL A 97 -3.29 -1.27 3.24
C VAL A 97 -2.99 -1.24 4.73
N ASN A 98 -3.42 -2.26 5.47
CA ASN A 98 -3.00 -2.45 6.85
C ASN A 98 -1.68 -3.22 6.85
N VAL A 99 -0.60 -2.61 7.30
CA VAL A 99 0.68 -3.32 7.50
C VAL A 99 0.51 -4.29 8.66
N ILE A 100 0.64 -5.59 8.37
CA ILE A 100 0.58 -6.67 9.36
C ILE A 100 1.91 -6.77 10.10
N PHE A 101 2.98 -6.80 9.31
CA PHE A 101 4.36 -6.68 9.73
C PHE A 101 5.16 -6.12 8.56
N GLY A 102 6.29 -5.49 8.86
CA GLY A 102 7.16 -4.88 7.88
C GLY A 102 8.44 -4.37 8.55
N ALA A 103 9.24 -3.65 7.78
CA ALA A 103 10.49 -3.07 8.26
C ALA A 103 10.26 -1.67 8.89
N GLY A 104 9.03 -1.17 8.88
CA GLY A 104 8.66 0.16 9.34
C GLY A 104 8.89 1.25 8.28
N PRO A 105 8.59 2.51 8.63
CA PRO A 105 8.91 3.67 7.77
C PRO A 105 10.38 3.66 7.33
N VAL A 106 10.65 4.11 6.11
CA VAL A 106 12.04 4.37 5.69
C VAL A 106 12.63 5.41 6.65
N PRO A 107 13.83 5.18 7.21
CA PRO A 107 14.48 6.18 8.05
C PRO A 107 14.90 7.41 7.24
N ASP A 108 14.73 8.62 7.80
CA ASP A 108 15.02 9.91 7.13
C ASP A 108 16.44 10.07 6.55
N HIS A 109 17.39 9.22 6.95
CA HIS A 109 18.78 9.24 6.49
C HIS A 109 19.04 8.31 5.29
N VAL A 110 18.04 7.54 4.85
CA VAL A 110 18.13 6.67 3.67
C VAL A 110 17.63 7.45 2.47
N VAL A 111 18.50 7.61 1.47
CA VAL A 111 18.11 8.21 0.19
C VAL A 111 17.55 7.13 -0.71
N THR A 112 16.34 7.32 -1.22
CA THR A 112 15.74 6.46 -2.25
C THR A 112 15.73 7.21 -3.59
N ASP A 113 15.90 6.47 -4.69
CA ASP A 113 15.98 7.05 -6.04
C ASP A 113 14.60 7.39 -6.63
N ARG A 114 13.52 7.32 -5.83
CA ARG A 114 12.17 7.57 -6.33
C ARG A 114 12.01 9.06 -6.60
N ALA A 115 11.83 9.40 -7.88
CA ALA A 115 11.58 10.77 -8.28
C ALA A 115 10.27 11.30 -7.67
N GLY A 116 10.34 12.48 -7.07
CA GLY A 116 9.14 13.21 -6.67
C GLY A 116 8.32 13.69 -7.88
N GLY A 117 7.11 14.18 -7.61
CA GLY A 117 6.26 14.82 -8.62
C GLY A 117 5.19 13.94 -9.25
N GLU A 118 5.11 12.66 -8.87
CA GLU A 118 3.99 11.79 -9.22
C GLU A 118 2.67 12.41 -8.74
N VAL A 119 1.61 12.31 -9.57
CA VAL A 119 0.28 12.82 -9.24
C VAL A 119 -0.59 11.63 -8.90
N PHE A 120 -1.25 11.70 -7.74
CA PHE A 120 -2.15 10.65 -7.27
C PHE A 120 -3.59 11.17 -7.29
N ILE A 121 -4.46 10.44 -8.00
CA ILE A 121 -5.90 10.72 -8.08
C ILE A 121 -6.63 9.67 -7.26
N VAL A 122 -7.64 10.08 -6.51
CA VAL A 122 -8.51 9.18 -5.74
C VAL A 122 -9.95 9.31 -6.25
N ASP A 123 -10.56 8.19 -6.63
CA ASP A 123 -12.00 8.13 -6.89
C ASP A 123 -12.75 8.16 -5.55
N LEU A 124 -13.56 9.20 -5.34
CA LEU A 124 -14.31 9.38 -4.10
C LEU A 124 -15.50 8.41 -3.96
N GLY A 125 -15.95 7.79 -5.06
CA GLY A 125 -17.05 6.85 -5.07
C GLY A 125 -16.68 5.49 -4.50
N ASP A 126 -15.44 5.05 -4.70
CA ASP A 126 -15.00 3.72 -4.29
C ASP A 126 -13.67 3.71 -3.51
N GLY A 127 -12.99 4.85 -3.42
CA GLY A 127 -11.76 5.00 -2.66
C GLY A 127 -10.52 4.36 -3.29
N THR A 128 -10.55 4.04 -4.59
CA THR A 128 -9.36 3.61 -5.33
C THR A 128 -8.48 4.79 -5.68
N GLY A 129 -7.16 4.58 -5.64
CA GLY A 129 -6.20 5.56 -6.14
C GLY A 129 -5.51 5.08 -7.41
N GLU A 130 -5.06 6.04 -8.22
CA GLU A 130 -4.20 5.81 -9.36
C GLU A 130 -3.09 6.86 -9.41
N SER A 131 -1.88 6.46 -9.81
CA SER A 131 -0.80 7.36 -10.15
C SER A 131 -0.81 7.71 -11.64
N VAL A 132 -0.59 8.99 -11.95
CA VAL A 132 -0.73 9.56 -13.30
C VAL A 132 0.61 9.85 -13.95
#